data_AF-A0A5J4QXA9-F1
#
_entry.id   AF-A0A5J4QXA9-F1
#
_cell.length_a   1.000
_cell.length_b   1.000
_cell.length_c   1.000
_cell.angle_alpha   90.00
_cell.angle_beta   90.00
_cell.angle_gamma   90.00
#
_symmetry.space_group_name_H-M   'P 1'
#
loop_
_entity.id
_entity.type
_entity.pdbx_description
1 polymer ?
#
loop_
_entity_poly.entity_id
_entity_poly.type
_entity_poly.pdbx_seq_one_letter_code
_entity_poly.pdbx_strand_id
1 'polypeptide(L)'
;MDTVYREIVRNKGKRGYTAVYAQEECDLHKERYKGKRKLTPAMEREIKEHLITDQWSPQQICGQAKLQGFNMVSHECIYELIRKDKADGGTLWKHTRHKLKHRKRPLNGNQVTIKNKLSIELRPAVVDKKERCGDWE
;
A
#
# COMPACT_ATOMS: atom_id res chain seq x y z
N MET A 1 -2.37 -17.88 37.35
CA MET A 1 -3.65 -17.59 36.68
C MET A 1 -3.46 -17.80 35.20
N ASP A 2 -4.15 -18.78 34.63
CA ASP A 2 -4.02 -19.21 33.24
C ASP A 2 -4.71 -18.24 32.25
N THR A 3 -4.16 -18.08 31.05
CA THR A 3 -4.69 -17.26 29.96
C THR A 3 -6.06 -17.75 29.51
N VAL A 4 -6.26 -19.07 29.51
CA VAL A 4 -7.52 -19.72 29.11
C VAL A 4 -8.66 -19.36 30.06
N TYR A 5 -8.40 -19.35 31.37
CA TYR A 5 -9.40 -19.00 32.37
C TYR A 5 -9.94 -17.58 32.18
N ARG A 6 -9.07 -16.62 31.87
CA ARG A 6 -9.46 -15.22 31.65
C ARG A 6 -10.32 -15.05 30.40
N GLU A 7 -10.03 -15.81 29.34
CA GLU A 7 -10.77 -15.79 28.07
C GLU A 7 -12.19 -16.35 28.26
N ILE A 8 -12.31 -17.49 28.95
CA ILE A 8 -13.61 -18.08 29.33
C ILE A 8 -14.47 -17.10 30.15
N VAL A 9 -13.88 -16.43 31.15
CA VAL A 9 -14.63 -15.49 31.99
C VAL A 9 -15.07 -14.25 31.22
N ARG A 10 -14.29 -13.81 30.23
CA ARG A 10 -14.56 -12.60 29.44
C ARG A 10 -15.67 -12.82 28.40
N ASN A 11 -15.74 -14.03 27.83
CA ASN A 11 -16.62 -14.36 26.71
C ASN A 11 -17.76 -15.33 27.09
N LYS A 12 -18.00 -15.58 28.40
CA LYS A 12 -19.12 -16.42 28.86
C LYS A 12 -20.47 -15.72 28.71
N GLY A 13 -21.48 -16.49 28.32
CA GLY A 13 -22.87 -16.05 28.32
C GLY A 13 -23.55 -16.24 29.67
N LYS A 14 -24.82 -15.84 29.76
CA LYS A 14 -25.65 -15.95 30.98
C LYS A 14 -25.78 -17.39 31.52
N ARG A 15 -25.66 -18.38 30.64
CA ARG A 15 -25.77 -19.82 30.96
C ARG A 15 -24.41 -20.54 31.04
N GLY A 16 -23.30 -19.80 31.00
CA GLY A 16 -21.95 -20.35 31.00
C GLY A 16 -21.23 -20.17 29.66
N TYR A 17 -20.12 -20.90 29.48
CA TYR A 17 -19.31 -20.81 28.28
C TYR A 17 -19.90 -21.65 27.14
N THR A 18 -19.95 -21.09 25.93
CA THR A 18 -20.30 -21.80 24.71
C THR A 18 -19.44 -21.22 23.60
N ALA A 19 -18.76 -22.07 22.83
CA ALA A 19 -17.76 -21.62 21.84
C ALA A 19 -18.35 -20.65 20.80
N VAL A 20 -19.57 -20.90 20.32
CA VAL A 20 -20.26 -20.03 19.35
C VAL A 20 -20.48 -18.63 19.94
N TYR A 21 -21.08 -18.56 21.13
CA TYR A 21 -21.33 -17.31 21.82
C TYR A 21 -20.03 -16.56 22.17
N ALA A 22 -19.01 -17.30 22.58
CA ALA A 22 -17.72 -16.72 22.91
C ALA A 22 -17.06 -16.07 21.69
N GLN A 23 -17.17 -16.71 20.53
CA GLN A 23 -16.70 -16.15 19.26
C GLN A 23 -17.51 -14.90 18.86
N GLU A 24 -18.84 -14.94 18.99
CA GLU A 24 -19.71 -13.79 18.72
C GLU A 24 -19.35 -12.59 19.60
N GLU A 25 -19.23 -12.78 20.93
CA GLU A 25 -18.82 -11.70 21.85
C GLU A 25 -17.41 -11.19 21.56
N CYS A 26 -16.48 -12.07 21.20
CA CYS A 26 -15.13 -11.68 20.80
C CYS A 26 -15.16 -10.78 19.57
N ASP A 27 -15.96 -11.11 18.56
CA ASP A 27 -16.08 -10.33 17.33
C ASP A 27 -16.84 -9.02 17.55
N LEU A 28 -17.88 -9.02 18.39
CA LEU A 28 -18.56 -7.80 18.85
C LEU A 28 -17.60 -6.87 19.60
N HIS A 29 -16.77 -7.41 20.49
CA HIS A 29 -15.74 -6.64 21.17
C HIS A 29 -14.71 -6.08 20.20
N LYS A 30 -14.22 -6.87 19.25
CA LYS A 30 -13.29 -6.40 18.22
C LYS A 30 -13.90 -5.25 17.40
N GLU A 31 -15.17 -5.36 17.00
CA GLU A 31 -15.85 -4.28 16.27
C GLU A 31 -16.09 -3.05 17.16
N ARG A 32 -16.44 -3.23 18.44
CA ARG A 32 -16.66 -2.13 19.39
C ARG A 32 -15.37 -1.34 19.67
N TYR A 33 -14.25 -2.04 19.84
CA TYR A 33 -12.95 -1.44 20.12
C TYR A 33 -12.16 -1.10 18.84
N LYS A 34 -12.74 -1.33 17.67
CA LYS A 34 -12.16 -0.89 16.40
C LYS A 34 -12.17 0.63 16.40
N GLY A 35 -10.98 1.23 16.37
CA GLY A 35 -10.85 2.69 16.23
C GLY A 35 -11.56 3.21 14.98
N LYS A 36 -11.73 4.54 14.89
CA LYS A 36 -12.37 5.19 13.73
C LYS A 36 -11.78 4.64 12.42
N ARG A 37 -12.64 4.11 11.54
CA ARG A 37 -12.23 3.58 10.24
C ARG A 37 -11.59 4.74 9.46
N LYS A 38 -10.28 4.61 9.17
CA LYS A 38 -9.54 5.64 8.41
C LYS A 38 -10.10 5.82 7.01
N LEU A 39 -10.62 4.74 6.42
CA LEU A 39 -11.33 4.74 5.15
C LEU A 39 -12.83 4.92 5.39
N THR A 40 -13.38 6.04 4.93
CA THR A 40 -14.81 6.31 4.95
C THR A 40 -15.46 5.88 3.62
N PRO A 41 -16.77 5.59 3.59
CA PRO A 41 -17.45 5.25 2.33
C PRO A 41 -17.35 6.35 1.25
N ALA A 42 -17.31 7.62 1.67
CA ALA A 42 -17.13 8.74 0.76
C ALA A 42 -15.75 8.72 0.09
N MET A 43 -14.68 8.53 0.89
CA MET A 43 -13.32 8.37 0.37
C MET A 43 -13.21 7.16 -0.55
N GLU A 44 -13.82 6.04 -0.18
CA GLU A 44 -13.81 4.83 -1.02
C GLU A 44 -14.44 5.08 -2.39
N ARG A 45 -15.56 5.80 -2.45
CA ARG A 45 -16.21 6.18 -3.70
C ARG A 45 -15.31 7.05 -4.57
N GLU A 46 -14.70 8.09 -3.98
CA GLU A 46 -13.79 9.01 -4.67
C GLU A 46 -12.53 8.28 -5.20
N ILE A 47 -11.96 7.38 -4.39
CA ILE A 47 -10.84 6.53 -4.81
C ILE A 47 -11.23 5.68 -6.02
N LYS A 48 -12.41 5.04 -6.00
CA LYS A 48 -12.88 4.21 -7.12
C LYS A 48 -13.11 5.04 -8.37
N GLU A 49 -13.67 6.24 -8.23
CA GLU A 49 -13.90 7.17 -9.34
C GLU A 49 -12.59 7.57 -10.02
N HIS A 50 -11.60 8.04 -9.25
CA HIS A 50 -10.29 8.40 -9.80
C HIS A 50 -9.52 7.21 -10.39
N LEU A 51 -9.67 6.01 -9.81
CA LEU A 51 -9.08 4.78 -10.38
C LEU A 51 -9.71 4.43 -11.73
N ILE A 52 -11.03 4.53 -11.87
CA ILE A 52 -11.76 4.06 -13.06
C ILE A 52 -11.75 5.13 -14.16
N THR A 53 -12.11 6.36 -13.84
CA THR A 53 -12.27 7.46 -14.81
C THR A 53 -10.92 8.05 -15.20
N ASP A 54 -10.14 8.48 -14.21
CA ASP A 54 -8.89 9.23 -14.46
C ASP A 54 -7.65 8.33 -14.59
N GLN A 55 -7.78 7.03 -14.29
CA GLN A 55 -6.68 6.06 -14.29
C GLN A 55 -5.50 6.49 -13.40
N TRP A 56 -5.79 7.18 -12.29
CA TRP A 56 -4.77 7.63 -11.36
C TRP A 56 -4.17 6.47 -10.55
N SER A 57 -2.87 6.52 -10.29
CA SER A 57 -2.24 5.59 -9.37
C SER A 57 -2.66 5.90 -7.92
N PRO A 58 -2.64 4.91 -7.00
CA PRO A 58 -2.90 5.16 -5.58
C PRO A 58 -2.04 6.28 -4.98
N GLN A 59 -0.80 6.46 -5.45
CA GLN A 59 0.07 7.56 -5.03
C GLN A 59 -0.37 8.91 -5.59
N GLN A 60 -0.87 8.95 -6.84
CA GLN A 60 -1.41 10.17 -7.43
C GLN A 60 -2.67 10.62 -6.70
N ILE A 61 -3.58 9.71 -6.34
CA ILE A 61 -4.79 10.02 -5.57
C ILE A 61 -4.43 10.65 -4.22
N CYS A 62 -3.51 10.03 -3.46
CA CYS A 62 -3.04 10.61 -2.19
C CYS A 62 -2.33 11.95 -2.39
N GLY A 63 -1.51 12.08 -3.43
CA GLY A 63 -0.80 13.31 -3.75
C GLY A 63 -1.76 14.45 -4.06
N GLN A 64 -2.78 14.18 -4.87
CA GLN A 64 -3.79 15.17 -5.24
C GLN A 64 -4.62 15.60 -4.04
N ALA A 65 -5.10 14.65 -3.23
CA ALA A 65 -5.84 14.96 -2.01
C ALA A 65 -5.01 15.84 -1.07
N LYS A 66 -3.71 15.57 -0.93
CA LYS A 66 -2.79 16.40 -0.13
C LYS A 66 -2.64 17.81 -0.70
N LEU A 67 -2.55 17.98 -2.02
CA LEU A 67 -2.46 19.29 -2.66
C LEU A 67 -3.74 20.11 -2.47
N GLN A 68 -4.91 19.45 -2.47
CA GLN A 68 -6.20 20.10 -2.27
C GLN A 68 -6.58 20.30 -0.79
N GLY A 69 -5.75 19.80 0.15
CA GLY A 69 -6.01 19.91 1.59
C GLY A 69 -7.07 18.94 2.12
N PHE A 70 -7.47 17.94 1.33
CA PHE A 70 -8.41 16.92 1.76
C PHE A 70 -7.73 15.84 2.60
N ASN A 71 -8.41 15.42 3.67
CA ASN A 71 -7.97 14.29 4.46
C ASN A 71 -8.21 12.99 3.67
N MET A 72 -7.16 12.20 3.43
CA MET A 72 -7.22 10.98 2.63
C MET A 72 -6.41 9.87 3.29
N VAL A 73 -6.77 8.62 3.01
CA VAL A 73 -6.01 7.45 3.48
C VAL A 73 -4.64 7.35 2.79
N SER A 74 -3.74 6.55 3.36
CA SER A 74 -2.46 6.27 2.72
C SER A 74 -2.63 5.47 1.43
N HIS A 75 -1.68 5.61 0.51
CA HIS A 75 -1.68 4.86 -0.76
C HIS A 75 -1.63 3.35 -0.53
N GLU A 76 -1.04 2.89 0.58
CA GLU A 76 -1.06 1.49 0.98
C GLU A 76 -2.47 1.00 1.35
N CYS A 77 -3.26 1.81 2.06
CA CYS A 77 -4.67 1.49 2.35
C CYS A 77 -5.51 1.40 1.06
N ILE A 78 -5.22 2.25 0.06
CA ILE A 78 -5.82 2.13 -1.27
C ILE A 78 -5.40 0.81 -1.95
N TYR A 79 -4.14 0.40 -1.84
CA TYR A 79 -3.71 -0.91 -2.35
C TYR A 79 -4.39 -2.07 -1.62
N GLU A 80 -4.60 -1.99 -0.31
CA GLU A 80 -5.38 -2.99 0.44
C GLU A 80 -6.81 -3.10 -0.07
N LEU A 81 -7.48 -1.96 -0.33
CA LEU A 81 -8.81 -1.93 -0.95
C LEU A 81 -8.82 -2.67 -2.29
N ILE A 82 -7.87 -2.34 -3.17
CA ILE A 82 -7.77 -2.95 -4.50
C ILE A 82 -7.48 -4.46 -4.42
N ARG A 83 -6.67 -4.89 -3.44
CA ARG A 83 -6.38 -6.31 -3.20
C ARG A 83 -7.60 -7.07 -2.67
N LYS A 84 -8.37 -6.45 -1.75
CA LYS A 84 -9.63 -7.01 -1.24
C LYS A 84 -10.65 -7.17 -2.37
N ASP A 85 -10.91 -6.10 -3.13
CA ASP A 85 -11.79 -6.14 -4.30
C ASP A 85 -11.39 -7.26 -5.27
N LYS A 86 -10.09 -7.41 -5.56
CA LYS A 86 -9.60 -8.51 -6.40
C LYS A 86 -9.87 -9.90 -5.79
N ALA A 87 -9.70 -10.07 -4.48
CA ALA A 87 -9.98 -11.33 -3.80
C ALA A 87 -11.48 -11.67 -3.84
N ASP A 88 -12.32 -10.64 -3.80
CA ASP A 88 -13.78 -10.75 -3.90
C ASP A 88 -14.28 -10.90 -5.35
N GLY A 89 -13.37 -10.98 -6.34
CA GLY A 89 -13.69 -11.17 -7.76
C GLY A 89 -13.87 -9.88 -8.57
N GLY A 90 -13.61 -8.72 -7.97
CA GLY A 90 -13.70 -7.41 -8.59
C GLY A 90 -12.60 -7.10 -9.61
N THR A 91 -12.69 -5.92 -10.21
CA THR A 91 -11.89 -5.49 -11.37
C THR A 91 -11.04 -4.26 -11.13
N LEU A 92 -11.02 -3.68 -9.92
CA LEU A 92 -10.27 -2.45 -9.64
C LEU A 92 -8.77 -2.57 -9.96
N TRP A 93 -8.20 -3.76 -9.74
CA TRP A 93 -6.81 -4.03 -10.04
C TRP A 93 -6.45 -3.86 -11.52
N LYS A 94 -7.41 -3.99 -12.44
CA LYS A 94 -7.18 -3.81 -13.89
C LYS A 94 -6.85 -2.36 -14.26
N HIS A 95 -7.32 -1.41 -13.46
CA HIS A 95 -7.09 0.03 -13.61
C HIS A 95 -5.74 0.47 -13.01
N THR A 96 -5.04 -0.41 -12.30
CA THR A 96 -3.67 -0.12 -11.85
C THR A 96 -2.66 -0.40 -12.97
N ARG A 97 -1.70 0.50 -13.20
CA ARG A 97 -0.68 0.39 -14.27
C ARG A 97 -0.01 -0.97 -14.35
N HIS A 98 0.37 -1.53 -13.21
CA HIS A 98 1.06 -2.82 -13.13
C HIS A 98 0.13 -4.01 -12.86
N LYS A 99 -1.18 -3.79 -12.74
CA LYS A 99 -2.17 -4.85 -12.50
C LYS A 99 -1.85 -5.73 -11.29
N LEU A 100 -1.27 -5.12 -10.25
CA LEU A 100 -0.71 -5.79 -9.06
C LEU A 100 0.33 -6.90 -9.37
N LYS A 101 1.01 -6.85 -10.52
CA LYS A 101 2.08 -7.78 -10.84
C LYS A 101 3.33 -7.42 -10.04
N HIS A 102 3.84 -8.37 -9.28
CA HIS A 102 5.18 -8.27 -8.71
C HIS A 102 6.24 -8.47 -9.79
N ARG A 103 7.29 -7.65 -9.75
CA ARG A 103 8.47 -7.82 -10.60
C ARG A 103 9.18 -9.11 -10.19
N LYS A 104 9.34 -10.05 -11.14
CA LYS A 104 10.02 -11.35 -10.91
C LYS A 104 11.55 -11.26 -10.85
N ARG A 105 12.15 -10.19 -11.36
CA ARG A 105 13.61 -10.05 -11.42
C ARG A 105 14.12 -9.32 -10.18
N PRO A 106 15.09 -9.89 -9.44
CA PRO A 106 15.78 -9.14 -8.39
C PRO A 106 16.36 -7.86 -8.98
N LEU A 107 16.34 -6.77 -8.21
CA LEU A 107 17.00 -5.50 -8.59
C LEU A 107 18.53 -5.68 -8.69
N ASN A 108 19.04 -6.70 -8.02
CA ASN A 108 20.43 -7.14 -8.04
C ASN A 108 20.68 -7.99 -9.29
N GLY A 109 20.63 -7.35 -10.47
CA GLY A 109 21.28 -7.90 -11.64
C GLY A 109 22.79 -7.82 -11.47
N ASN A 110 23.55 -8.71 -12.11
CA ASN A 110 25.00 -8.62 -12.15
C ASN A 110 25.39 -7.20 -12.53
N GLN A 111 26.14 -6.51 -11.66
CA GLN A 111 26.68 -5.20 -11.94
C GLN A 111 27.60 -5.34 -13.15
N VAL A 112 27.15 -4.89 -14.31
CA VAL A 112 27.96 -4.97 -15.54
C VAL A 112 29.06 -3.92 -15.40
N THR A 113 30.27 -4.36 -15.10
CA THR A 113 31.44 -3.50 -15.16
C THR A 113 31.60 -3.03 -16.61
N ILE A 114 31.42 -1.72 -16.85
CA ILE A 114 31.66 -1.10 -18.14
C ILE A 114 33.12 -1.39 -18.53
N LYS A 115 33.32 -2.15 -19.61
CA LYS A 115 34.66 -2.41 -20.14
C LYS A 115 35.29 -1.06 -20.55
N ASN A 116 36.53 -0.84 -20.15
CA ASN A 116 37.27 0.40 -20.40
C ASN A 116 36.65 1.65 -19.77
N LYS A 117 36.05 1.55 -18.57
CA LYS A 117 35.67 2.74 -17.81
C LYS A 117 36.92 3.62 -17.58
N LEU A 118 36.85 4.87 -18.02
CA LEU A 118 37.89 5.85 -17.73
C LEU A 118 37.74 6.30 -16.27
N SER A 119 38.84 6.29 -15.51
CA SER A 119 38.87 6.89 -14.17
C SER A 119 38.46 8.36 -14.26
N ILE A 120 37.82 8.88 -13.22
CA ILE A 120 37.48 10.31 -13.13
C ILE A 120 38.74 11.16 -13.30
N GLU A 121 39.88 10.69 -12.79
CA GLU A 121 41.19 11.33 -12.86
C GLU A 121 41.76 11.43 -14.28
N LEU A 122 41.29 10.57 -15.19
CA LEU A 122 41.76 10.53 -16.59
C LEU A 122 40.84 11.31 -17.54
N ARG A 123 39.83 12.02 -17.00
CA ARG A 123 38.91 12.82 -17.81
C ARG A 123 39.63 14.07 -18.34
N PRO A 124 39.37 14.49 -19.59
CA PRO A 124 39.86 15.76 -20.09
C PRO A 124 39.28 16.92 -19.28
N ALA A 125 40.09 17.93 -18.95
CA ALA A 125 39.64 19.12 -18.20
C ALA A 125 38.47 19.88 -18.87
N VAL A 126 38.27 19.70 -20.18
CA VAL A 126 37.15 20.29 -20.94
C VAL A 126 35.78 19.77 -20.47
N VAL A 127 35.72 18.53 -19.95
CA VAL A 127 34.49 17.93 -19.43
C VAL A 127 34.06 18.63 -18.13
N ASP A 128 35.01 18.98 -17.27
CA ASP A 128 34.75 19.66 -16.00
C ASP A 128 34.24 21.11 -16.22
N LYS A 129 34.66 21.73 -17.33
CA LYS A 129 34.21 23.06 -17.75
C LYS A 129 32.79 23.08 -18.33
N LYS A 130 32.19 21.92 -18.62
CA LYS A 130 30.84 21.77 -19.21
C LYS A 130 30.64 22.57 -20.52
N GLU A 131 31.71 22.83 -21.26
CA GLU A 131 31.69 23.63 -22.49
C GLU A 131 31.18 22.83 -23.71
N ARG A 132 31.21 21.49 -23.64
CA ARG A 132 30.79 20.61 -24.73
C ARG A 132 29.38 20.07 -24.53
N CYS A 133 28.51 20.29 -25.52
CA CYS A 133 27.22 19.62 -25.59
C CYS A 133 27.41 18.12 -25.87
N GLY A 134 26.84 17.27 -25.01
CA GLY A 134 26.91 15.80 -25.13
C GLY A 134 27.54 15.08 -23.94
N ASP A 135 28.22 15.82 -23.05
CA ASP A 135 28.67 15.30 -21.76
C ASP A 135 27.52 15.39 -20.75
N TRP A 136 26.55 14.47 -20.86
CA TRP A 136 25.46 14.34 -19.90
C TRP A 136 25.95 13.59 -18.66
N GLU A 137 25.93 14.25 -17.50
CA GLU A 137 25.91 13.60 -16.17
C GLU A 137 24.50 13.10 -15.83
#